data_AF-A0A2V6GUJ9-F1
#
_entry.id   AF-A0A2V6GUJ9-F1
#
_cell.length_a   1.000
_cell.length_b   1.000
_cell.length_c   1.000
_cell.angle_alpha   90.00
_cell.angle_beta   90.00
_cell.angle_gamma   90.00
#
_symmetry.space_group_name_H-M   'P 1'
#
loop_
_entity.id
_entity.type
_entity.pdbx_description
1 polymer ?
#
loop_
_entity_poly.entity_id
_entity_poly.type
_entity_poly.pdbx_seq_one_letter_code
_entity_poly.pdbx_strand_id
1 'polypeptide(L)'
;MAQRIAAEPAGDYYIGRRYFKPDFKFWGYVRRPNQPWSTARLVMLNEKEKLAPDRAALKFGSDNNYEYKLYGNFSGDKVYEPASNRVYPEFILKDYEVISTNPPSIFRTQISGRADAAQTRYMIEKPEPQF
;
A
#
# COMPACT_ATOMS: atom_id res chain seq x y z
N MET A 1 0.92 15.46 -8.24
CA MET A 1 0.68 14.55 -7.09
C MET A 1 0.44 15.33 -5.80
N ALA A 2 1.36 16.22 -5.40
CA ALA A 2 1.26 17.01 -4.17
C ALA A 2 -0.09 17.76 -4.01
N GLN A 3 -0.56 18.44 -5.06
CA GLN A 3 -1.87 19.12 -5.05
C GLN A 3 -3.05 18.18 -4.78
N ARG A 4 -3.00 16.94 -5.30
CA ARG A 4 -4.06 15.93 -5.08
C ARG A 4 -4.03 15.43 -3.64
N ILE A 5 -2.84 15.23 -3.07
CA ILE A 5 -2.66 14.82 -1.66
C ILE A 5 -3.19 15.91 -0.72
N ALA A 6 -2.86 17.18 -0.99
CA ALA A 6 -3.31 18.32 -0.19
C ALA A 6 -4.83 18.60 -0.31
N ALA A 7 -5.47 18.09 -1.35
CA ALA A 7 -6.91 18.20 -1.56
C ALA A 7 -7.70 17.01 -0.96
N GLU A 8 -7.03 16.06 -0.30
CA GLU A 8 -7.70 14.94 0.34
C GLU A 8 -8.52 15.43 1.53
N PRO A 9 -9.83 15.10 1.60
CA PRO A 9 -10.64 15.45 2.77
C PRO A 9 -9.98 14.97 4.07
N ALA A 10 -10.06 15.79 5.11
CA ALA A 10 -9.72 15.29 6.44
C ALA A 10 -10.78 14.25 6.86
N GLY A 11 -10.37 13.24 7.62
CA GLY A 11 -11.29 12.22 8.12
C GLY A 11 -10.59 11.06 8.82
N ASP A 12 -11.39 10.21 9.43
CA ASP A 12 -10.93 8.99 10.09
C ASP A 12 -10.84 7.83 9.08
N TYR A 13 -9.86 7.96 8.19
CA TYR A 13 -9.53 6.95 7.19
C TYR A 13 -8.06 7.04 6.84
N TYR A 14 -7.59 6.07 6.07
CA TYR A 14 -6.24 6.01 5.55
C TYR A 14 -6.24 5.95 4.03
N ILE A 15 -5.13 6.36 3.43
CA ILE A 15 -4.88 6.18 1.99
C ILE A 15 -3.92 5.01 1.81
N GLY A 16 -4.34 4.02 1.05
CA GLY A 16 -3.59 2.80 0.76
C GLY A 16 -3.15 2.73 -0.70
N ARG A 17 -1.90 2.34 -0.95
CA ARG A 17 -1.40 1.95 -2.28
C ARG A 17 -1.07 0.48 -2.24
N ARG A 18 -1.74 -0.29 -3.09
CA ARG A 18 -1.44 -1.70 -3.25
C ARG A 18 -0.03 -1.88 -3.81
N TYR A 19 0.80 -2.64 -3.09
CA TYR A 19 2.13 -3.04 -3.54
C TYR A 19 2.23 -4.56 -3.48
N PHE A 20 2.03 -5.21 -4.62
CA PHE A 20 2.04 -6.66 -4.72
C PHE A 20 3.39 -7.18 -5.18
N LYS A 21 3.92 -8.14 -4.44
CA LYS A 21 5.03 -8.99 -4.88
C LYS A 21 4.63 -10.45 -4.59
N PRO A 22 4.72 -11.38 -5.55
CA PRO A 22 4.18 -12.74 -5.40
C PRO A 22 4.67 -13.51 -4.17
N ASP A 23 5.94 -13.32 -3.81
CA ASP A 23 6.59 -14.08 -2.74
C ASP A 23 6.31 -13.51 -1.34
N PHE A 24 5.83 -12.27 -1.24
CA PHE A 24 5.69 -11.52 0.01
C PHE A 24 4.26 -11.53 0.53
N LYS A 25 4.09 -11.44 1.85
CA LYS A 25 2.77 -11.45 2.49
C LYS A 25 2.22 -10.08 2.89
N PHE A 26 3.05 -9.02 2.84
CA PHE A 26 2.55 -7.66 3.05
C PHE A 26 1.52 -7.27 1.99
N TRP A 27 0.65 -6.33 2.34
CA TRP A 27 -0.37 -5.84 1.43
C TRP A 27 0.08 -4.60 0.65
N GLY A 28 0.64 -3.60 1.32
CA GLY A 28 0.92 -2.33 0.65
C GLY A 28 1.24 -1.20 1.58
N TYR A 29 1.38 -0.01 1.01
CA TYR A 29 1.73 1.19 1.74
C TYR A 29 0.47 1.91 2.23
N VAL A 30 0.47 2.33 3.50
CA VAL A 30 -0.65 3.03 4.14
C VAL A 30 -0.16 4.30 4.82
N ARG A 31 -0.83 5.42 4.56
CA ARG A 31 -0.57 6.73 5.18
C ARG A 31 -1.86 7.41 5.61
N ARG A 32 -1.76 8.46 6.43
CA ARG A 32 -2.92 9.33 6.68
C ARG A 32 -3.18 10.25 5.48
N PRO A 33 -4.41 10.77 5.35
CA PRO A 33 -4.74 11.81 4.38
C PRO A 33 -3.80 13.01 4.55
N ASN A 34 -3.55 13.74 3.45
CA ASN A 34 -2.69 14.93 3.43
C ASN A 34 -1.20 14.70 3.76
N GLN A 35 -0.78 13.45 4.01
CA GLN A 35 0.63 13.11 4.18
C GLN A 35 1.25 12.65 2.85
N PRO A 36 2.53 12.91 2.58
CA PRO A 36 3.21 12.36 1.41
C PRO A 36 3.42 10.85 1.55
N TRP A 37 3.51 10.13 0.44
CA TRP A 37 3.76 8.68 0.41
C TRP A 37 5.09 8.28 1.03
N SER A 38 6.08 9.17 1.09
CA SER A 38 7.35 8.91 1.80
C SER A 38 7.16 8.64 3.30
N THR A 39 6.02 9.05 3.88
CA THR A 39 5.64 8.74 5.28
C THR A 39 4.82 7.46 5.41
N ALA A 40 4.43 6.84 4.29
CA ALA A 40 3.59 5.65 4.31
C ALA A 40 4.34 4.45 4.92
N ARG A 41 3.60 3.63 5.64
CA ARG A 41 4.10 2.40 6.25
C ARG A 41 3.70 1.21 5.38
N LEU A 42 4.63 0.31 5.12
CA LEU A 42 4.32 -0.99 4.53
C LEU A 42 3.64 -1.85 5.59
N VAL A 43 2.44 -2.35 5.33
CA VAL A 43 1.60 -3.03 6.34
C VAL A 43 1.28 -4.47 5.98
N MET A 44 1.07 -5.27 7.02
CA MET A 44 0.28 -6.50 6.94
C MET A 44 -1.17 -6.14 7.23
N LEU A 45 -2.10 -6.56 6.37
CA LEU A 45 -3.53 -6.41 6.70
C LEU A 45 -3.96 -7.56 7.61
N ASN A 46 -4.68 -7.21 8.67
CA ASN A 46 -5.46 -8.15 9.45
C ASN A 46 -6.84 -8.24 8.81
N GLU A 47 -7.09 -9.39 8.20
CA GLU A 47 -8.27 -9.67 7.39
C GLU A 47 -9.33 -10.48 8.17
N LYS A 48 -9.31 -10.45 9.52
CA LYS A 48 -10.29 -11.19 10.35
C LYS A 48 -11.72 -10.68 10.18
N GLU A 49 -11.89 -9.37 9.99
CA GLU A 49 -13.19 -8.72 9.82
C GLU A 49 -13.54 -8.51 8.34
N LYS A 50 -12.57 -8.03 7.54
CA LYS A 50 -12.72 -7.72 6.12
C LYS A 50 -11.52 -8.23 5.33
N LEU A 51 -11.79 -9.00 4.28
CA LEU A 51 -10.76 -9.41 3.32
C LEU A 51 -10.26 -8.22 2.49
N ALA A 52 -8.98 -8.26 2.12
CA ALA A 52 -8.38 -7.35 1.15
C ALA A 52 -9.05 -7.51 -0.23
N PRO A 53 -9.08 -6.45 -1.06
CA PRO A 53 -9.86 -6.43 -2.30
C PRO A 53 -9.59 -7.60 -3.26
N ASP A 54 -8.32 -7.90 -3.51
CA ASP A 54 -7.91 -8.98 -4.41
C ASP A 54 -8.11 -10.38 -3.84
N ARG A 55 -8.12 -10.55 -2.51
CA ARG A 55 -8.48 -11.80 -1.82
C ARG A 55 -9.98 -12.05 -1.91
N ALA A 56 -10.79 -11.03 -1.62
CA ALA A 56 -12.24 -11.10 -1.74
C ALA A 56 -12.68 -11.46 -3.16
N ALA A 57 -11.95 -10.97 -4.18
CA ALA A 57 -12.19 -11.27 -5.59
C ALA A 57 -11.56 -12.58 -6.09
N LEU A 58 -10.81 -13.31 -5.26
CA LEU A 58 -10.01 -14.50 -5.65
C LEU A 58 -9.06 -14.25 -6.82
N LYS A 59 -8.59 -13.01 -6.99
CA LYS A 59 -7.71 -12.57 -8.09
C LYS A 59 -6.45 -11.94 -7.52
N PHE A 60 -5.61 -12.78 -6.92
CA PHE A 60 -4.45 -12.35 -6.14
C PHE A 60 -3.53 -11.39 -6.93
N GLY A 61 -3.33 -10.18 -6.40
CA GLY A 61 -2.46 -9.17 -6.99
C GLY A 61 -3.02 -8.46 -8.22
N SER A 62 -4.25 -8.75 -8.63
CA SER A 62 -4.90 -8.11 -9.79
C SER A 62 -5.09 -6.61 -9.62
N ASP A 63 -5.08 -6.13 -8.38
CA ASP A 63 -5.23 -4.74 -8.00
C ASP A 63 -3.88 -4.05 -7.73
N ASN A 64 -2.76 -4.62 -8.19
CA ASN A 64 -1.45 -4.01 -7.98
C ASN A 64 -1.43 -2.56 -8.50
N ASN A 65 -0.82 -1.65 -7.72
CA ASN A 65 -0.83 -0.20 -7.94
C ASN A 65 -2.17 0.51 -7.73
N TYR A 66 -3.27 -0.16 -7.38
CA TYR A 66 -4.53 0.54 -7.09
C TYR A 66 -4.40 1.38 -5.82
N GLU A 67 -5.13 2.49 -5.80
CA GLU A 67 -5.22 3.39 -4.66
C GLU A 67 -6.60 3.29 -4.01
N TYR A 68 -6.58 3.20 -2.68
CA TYR A 68 -7.76 2.95 -1.87
C TYR A 68 -7.89 3.98 -0.75
N LYS A 69 -9.13 4.25 -0.39
CA LYS A 69 -9.48 4.73 0.93
C LYS A 69 -9.69 3.50 1.80
N LEU A 70 -9.04 3.46 2.96
CA LEU A 70 -9.13 2.34 3.90
C LEU A 70 -9.74 2.83 5.20
N TYR A 71 -10.73 2.10 5.69
CA TYR A 71 -11.34 2.28 6.99
C TYR A 71 -10.83 1.20 7.93
N GLY A 72 -10.32 1.60 9.09
CA GLY A 72 -9.62 0.70 9.98
C GLY A 72 -8.63 1.42 10.87
N ASN A 73 -7.80 0.66 11.56
CA ASN A 73 -6.81 1.20 12.47
C ASN A 73 -5.58 0.29 12.58
N PHE A 74 -4.46 0.88 12.97
CA PHE A 74 -3.31 0.10 13.38
C PHE A 74 -3.61 -0.54 14.73
N SER A 75 -3.34 -1.84 14.88
CA SER A 75 -3.59 -2.55 16.15
C SER A 75 -2.57 -2.19 17.24
N GLY A 76 -1.37 -1.74 16.82
CA GLY A 76 -0.21 -1.61 17.70
C GLY A 76 0.71 -2.82 17.64
N ASP A 77 0.20 -3.95 17.16
CA ASP A 77 0.96 -5.18 16.94
C ASP A 77 1.81 -5.10 15.67
N LYS A 78 2.71 -6.09 15.57
CA LYS A 78 3.55 -6.26 14.39
C LYS A 78 3.57 -7.72 13.98
N VAL A 79 3.71 -7.95 12.68
CA VAL A 79 3.65 -9.28 12.08
C VAL A 79 4.95 -9.57 11.34
N TYR A 80 5.51 -10.75 11.59
CA TYR A 80 6.69 -11.25 10.90
C TYR A 80 6.34 -11.70 9.48
N GLU A 81 7.16 -11.30 8.52
CA GLU A 81 7.01 -11.64 7.11
C GLU A 81 8.27 -12.39 6.64
N PRO A 82 8.14 -13.67 6.29
CA PRO A 82 9.29 -14.56 6.09
C PRO A 82 10.07 -14.27 4.82
N ALA A 83 9.45 -13.79 3.72
CA ALA A 83 10.16 -13.59 2.46
C ALA A 83 11.18 -12.45 2.54
N SER A 84 10.89 -11.43 3.34
CA SER A 84 11.80 -10.31 3.64
C SER A 84 12.61 -10.49 4.92
N ASN A 85 12.25 -11.46 5.77
CA ASN A 85 12.76 -11.62 7.13
C ASN A 85 12.65 -10.30 7.94
N ARG A 86 11.49 -9.66 7.86
CA ARG A 86 11.22 -8.37 8.53
C ARG A 86 9.89 -8.41 9.27
N VAL A 87 9.69 -7.40 10.11
CA VAL A 87 8.48 -7.23 10.91
C VAL A 87 7.78 -5.95 10.47
N TYR A 88 6.51 -6.05 10.10
CA TYR A 88 5.69 -4.94 9.61
C TYR A 88 4.55 -4.62 10.59
N PRO A 89 4.14 -3.34 10.69
CA PRO A 89 2.95 -2.99 11.46
C PRO A 89 1.70 -3.67 10.90
N GLU A 90 0.82 -4.09 11.80
CA GLU A 90 -0.48 -4.65 11.44
C GLU A 90 -1.54 -3.55 11.31
N PHE A 91 -2.36 -3.65 10.26
CA PHE A 91 -3.51 -2.78 10.02
C PHE A 91 -4.80 -3.60 10.01
N ILE A 92 -5.72 -3.34 10.93
CA ILE A 92 -7.04 -3.96 10.98
C ILE A 92 -7.92 -3.30 9.92
N LEU A 93 -8.24 -4.05 8.87
CA LEU A 93 -9.13 -3.57 7.80
C LEU A 93 -10.59 -3.79 8.20
N LYS A 94 -11.38 -2.73 8.16
CA LYS A 94 -12.83 -2.76 8.42
C LYS A 94 -13.63 -2.55 7.13
N ASP A 95 -13.18 -1.62 6.29
CA ASP A 95 -13.77 -1.41 4.98
C ASP A 95 -12.82 -0.69 4.02
N TYR A 96 -13.19 -0.59 2.75
CA TYR A 96 -12.40 0.14 1.75
C TYR A 96 -13.24 0.69 0.59
N GLU A 97 -12.74 1.75 -0.04
CA GLU A 97 -13.25 2.30 -1.29
C GLU A 97 -12.11 2.41 -2.30
N VAL A 98 -12.36 2.07 -3.56
CA VAL A 98 -11.40 2.32 -4.64
C VAL A 98 -11.39 3.82 -4.95
N ILE A 99 -10.23 4.45 -4.86
CA ILE A 99 -10.03 5.85 -5.28
C ILE A 99 -9.61 5.91 -6.74
N SER A 100 -8.66 5.05 -7.14
CA SER A 100 -8.15 5.01 -8.50
C SER A 100 -7.55 3.66 -8.85
N THR A 101 -7.83 3.18 -10.05
CA THR A 101 -7.24 1.96 -10.62
C THR A 101 -5.98 2.24 -11.46
N ASN A 102 -5.70 3.52 -11.75
CA ASN A 102 -4.51 3.96 -12.46
C ASN A 102 -3.93 5.26 -11.86
N PRO A 103 -3.50 5.22 -10.60
CA PRO A 103 -2.94 6.40 -9.95
C PRO A 103 -1.49 6.66 -10.40
N PRO A 104 -0.97 7.90 -10.22
CA PRO A 104 0.41 8.23 -10.54
C PRO A 104 1.42 7.35 -9.79
N SER A 105 2.56 7.10 -10.43
CA SER A 105 3.69 6.37 -9.88
C SER A 105 4.19 6.96 -8.58
N ILE A 106 4.57 6.10 -7.63
CA ILE A 106 5.16 6.51 -6.35
C ILE A 106 6.51 5.88 -6.08
N PHE A 107 6.96 4.93 -6.91
CA PHE A 107 8.26 4.26 -6.75
C PHE A 107 9.24 4.73 -7.81
N ARG A 108 10.52 4.77 -7.47
CA ARG A 108 11.59 5.20 -8.39
C ARG A 108 11.58 4.40 -9.68
N THR A 109 11.47 3.08 -9.61
CA THR A 109 11.47 2.20 -10.80
C THR A 109 10.30 2.47 -11.74
N GLN A 110 9.17 2.92 -11.21
CA GLN A 110 8.01 3.34 -12.00
C GLN A 110 8.20 4.72 -12.66
N ILE A 111 9.13 5.53 -12.15
CA ILE A 111 9.42 6.89 -12.61
C ILE A 111 10.60 6.89 -13.60
N SER A 112 11.67 6.13 -13.34
CA SER A 112 12.92 6.10 -14.13
C SER A 112 12.86 5.24 -15.40
N GLY A 113 11.83 4.40 -15.57
CA GLY A 113 11.65 3.55 -16.76
C GLY A 113 12.07 2.08 -16.57
N ARG A 114 11.64 1.23 -17.52
CA ARG A 114 11.55 -0.25 -17.40
C ARG A 114 12.85 -1.03 -17.15
N ALA A 115 14.03 -0.42 -17.29
CA ALA A 115 15.30 -1.13 -17.18
C ALA A 115 15.57 -1.70 -15.76
N ASP A 116 15.02 -1.08 -14.72
CA ASP A 116 15.26 -1.48 -13.33
C ASP A 116 14.25 -2.54 -12.82
N ALA A 117 13.13 -2.75 -13.51
CA ALA A 117 12.04 -3.59 -13.02
C ALA A 117 12.44 -5.08 -12.86
N ALA A 118 13.33 -5.59 -13.72
CA ALA A 118 13.79 -6.98 -13.68
C ALA A 118 14.71 -7.28 -12.48
N GLN A 119 15.41 -6.28 -11.92
CA GLN A 119 16.31 -6.44 -10.77
C GLN A 119 15.60 -6.42 -9.41
N THR A 120 14.29 -6.15 -9.36
CA THR A 120 13.61 -5.79 -8.11
C THR A 120 12.72 -6.87 -7.53
N ARG A 121 12.71 -8.11 -8.06
CA ARG A 121 11.78 -9.17 -7.60
C ARG A 121 11.76 -9.35 -6.08
N TYR A 122 12.92 -9.25 -5.44
CA TYR A 122 13.05 -9.35 -3.98
C TYR A 122 13.31 -8.02 -3.27
N MET A 123 13.49 -6.94 -4.03
CA MET A 123 13.69 -5.62 -3.47
C MET A 123 12.34 -4.99 -3.10
N ILE A 124 12.23 -4.55 -1.85
CA ILE A 124 11.09 -3.77 -1.38
C ILE A 124 11.43 -2.30 -1.55
N GLU A 125 10.82 -1.66 -2.55
CA GLU A 125 11.01 -0.24 -2.82
C GLU A 125 10.19 0.61 -1.86
N LYS A 126 10.77 1.70 -1.38
CA LYS A 126 10.03 2.72 -0.61
C LYS A 126 9.42 3.75 -1.57
N PRO A 127 8.26 4.33 -1.24
CA PRO A 127 7.73 5.43 -2.01
C PRO A 127 8.69 6.64 -1.98
N GLU A 128 8.83 7.28 -3.13
CA GLU A 128 9.63 8.50 -3.29
C GLU A 128 8.96 9.68 -2.58
N PRO A 129 9.73 10.70 -2.13
CA PRO A 129 9.18 11.96 -1.70
C PRO A 129 8.40 12.65 -2.84
N GLN A 130 7.20 13.13 -2.56
CA GLN A 130 6.49 14.03 -3.48
C GLN A 130 6.81 15.47 -3.09
N PHE A 131 7.57 16.17 -3.93
CA PHE A 131 7.73 17.62 -3.88
C PHE A 131 6.69 18.29 -4.81
#